data_AF-A0AAD6LZF6-F1
#
_entry.id   AF-A0AAD6LZF6-F1
#
_cell.length_a   1.000
_cell.length_b   1.000
_cell.length_c   1.000
_cell.angle_alpha   90.00
_cell.angle_beta   90.00
_cell.angle_gamma   90.00
#
_symmetry.space_group_name_H-M   'P 1'
#
loop_
_entity.id
_entity.type
_entity.pdbx_description
1 polymer ?
#
loop_
_entity_poly.entity_id
_entity_poly.type
_entity_poly.pdbx_seq_one_letter_code
_entity_poly.pdbx_strand_id
1 'polypeptide(L)'
;MASTTLSPATPSQLCSSKSGMFSPTHAAFVKPARTKMVTKERMRIACQATSVPADDKVPDMGKRELMNLLLLGALSLPTAGMLIPYTYFFVPAGLGGGGGGTVAKDALGNDIVVEQWLKTHGPGDRTLSQGLKGDPTYLVVEKDRTLATYGINAVCTHLGCVVPWNQNEKKFICPCHGSQYNDQGRVVRGPAPLSLALAHCDIDDGKVVFVPWVETDFRTGDDPWWS
;
A
#
# COMPACT_ATOMS: atom_id res chain seq x y z
N MET A 1 -3.06 32.58 -20.78
CA MET A 1 -4.20 32.13 -21.60
C MET A 1 -4.94 31.06 -20.82
N ALA A 2 -6.25 31.21 -20.69
CA ALA A 2 -7.27 30.28 -20.19
C ALA A 2 -7.13 29.71 -18.75
N SER A 3 -7.79 30.40 -17.82
CA SER A 3 -8.35 29.85 -16.58
C SER A 3 -9.77 29.35 -16.85
N THR A 4 -10.15 28.19 -16.32
CA THR A 4 -11.53 27.67 -16.40
C THR A 4 -12.04 27.40 -14.99
N THR A 5 -13.03 28.17 -14.54
CA THR A 5 -13.79 27.97 -13.31
C THR A 5 -15.21 27.57 -13.69
N LEU A 6 -15.68 26.43 -13.14
CA LEU A 6 -17.05 25.91 -13.32
C LEU A 6 -17.91 26.31 -12.12
N SER A 7 -19.11 26.84 -12.39
CA SER A 7 -20.14 27.25 -11.44
C SER A 7 -20.91 26.07 -10.82
N PRO A 8 -21.51 26.21 -9.62
CA PRO A 8 -22.37 25.18 -9.03
C PRO A 8 -23.86 25.36 -9.39
N ALA A 9 -24.52 24.22 -9.56
CA ALA A 9 -25.93 24.05 -9.93
C ALA A 9 -26.90 24.21 -8.73
N THR A 10 -28.10 24.68 -9.03
CA THR A 10 -29.27 24.80 -8.12
C THR A 10 -30.13 23.54 -8.19
N PRO A 11 -30.71 23.03 -7.08
CA PRO A 11 -31.62 21.88 -7.13
C PRO A 11 -33.09 22.34 -7.26
N SER A 12 -33.73 21.94 -8.36
CA SER A 12 -35.18 22.06 -8.57
C SER A 12 -35.92 20.89 -7.92
N GLN A 13 -36.87 21.22 -7.03
CA GLN A 13 -37.78 20.29 -6.37
C GLN A 13 -38.80 19.69 -7.36
N LEU A 14 -38.80 18.36 -7.46
CA LEU A 14 -39.91 17.57 -7.99
C LEU A 14 -40.94 17.34 -6.87
N CYS A 15 -42.21 17.66 -7.13
CA CYS A 15 -43.34 16.85 -6.67
C CYS A 15 -44.59 17.24 -7.45
N SER A 16 -44.90 16.44 -8.47
CA SER A 16 -46.16 16.46 -9.20
C SER A 16 -46.83 15.11 -8.97
N SER A 17 -47.96 15.10 -8.26
CA SER A 17 -48.87 13.96 -8.25
C SER A 17 -50.28 14.50 -8.40
N LYS A 18 -50.81 14.33 -9.61
CA LYS A 18 -52.21 14.53 -9.98
C LYS A 18 -53.01 13.33 -9.48
N SER A 19 -54.00 13.54 -8.63
CA SER A 19 -55.13 12.62 -8.46
C SER A 19 -56.37 13.23 -9.11
N GLY A 20 -56.61 12.85 -10.36
CA GLY A 20 -57.87 13.06 -11.05
C GLY A 20 -58.65 11.74 -11.08
N MET A 21 -59.79 11.69 -10.41
CA MET A 21 -60.82 10.69 -10.66
C MET A 21 -62.11 11.41 -11.02
N PHE A 22 -62.55 11.22 -12.27
CA PHE A 22 -63.89 11.54 -12.75
C PHE A 22 -64.75 10.28 -12.60
N SER A 23 -65.99 10.44 -12.15
CA SER A 23 -67.13 9.76 -12.76
C SER A 23 -68.44 10.50 -12.41
N PRO A 24 -69.44 10.55 -13.31
CA PRO A 24 -70.54 11.51 -13.28
C PRO A 24 -71.80 10.91 -12.62
N THR A 25 -72.76 11.76 -12.24
CA THR A 25 -74.19 11.61 -12.62
C THR A 25 -75.10 12.63 -11.90
N HIS A 26 -76.18 12.97 -12.61
CA HIS A 26 -77.38 13.71 -12.20
C HIS A 26 -77.30 15.23 -11.99
N ALA A 27 -77.57 15.91 -13.11
CA ALA A 27 -78.07 17.27 -13.16
C ALA A 27 -79.44 17.38 -12.49
N ALA A 28 -79.57 18.35 -11.58
CA ALA A 28 -80.84 18.97 -11.23
C ALA A 28 -80.70 20.47 -11.48
N PHE A 29 -81.51 20.96 -12.43
CA PHE A 29 -81.62 22.35 -12.84
C PHE A 29 -82.15 23.21 -11.68
N VAL A 30 -81.34 24.16 -11.20
CA VAL A 30 -81.83 25.31 -10.43
C VAL A 30 -81.18 26.57 -11.00
N LYS A 31 -82.01 27.48 -11.51
CA LYS A 31 -81.60 28.79 -12.05
C LYS A 31 -80.95 29.62 -10.93
N PRO A 32 -79.76 30.22 -11.10
CA PRO A 32 -79.29 31.23 -10.16
C PRO A 32 -79.94 32.58 -10.50
N ALA A 33 -80.63 33.14 -9.51
CA ALA A 33 -81.05 34.52 -9.52
C ALA A 33 -79.82 35.44 -9.52
N ARG A 34 -79.94 36.55 -10.25
CA ARG A 34 -78.91 37.55 -10.49
C ARG A 34 -78.65 38.36 -9.20
N THR A 35 -77.71 37.93 -8.36
CA THR A 35 -77.26 38.70 -7.20
C THR A 35 -76.10 39.62 -7.58
N LYS A 36 -76.26 40.90 -7.23
CA LYS A 36 -75.34 42.01 -7.54
C LYS A 36 -73.92 41.70 -7.05
N MET A 37 -72.94 41.87 -7.93
CA MET A 37 -71.52 41.89 -7.59
C MET A 37 -71.26 43.08 -6.66
N VAL A 38 -71.03 42.81 -5.37
CA VAL A 38 -70.32 43.73 -4.50
C VAL A 38 -68.84 43.45 -4.73
N THR A 39 -68.12 44.43 -5.27
CA THR A 39 -66.66 44.45 -5.37
C THR A 39 -66.08 44.31 -3.97
N LYS A 40 -65.71 43.09 -3.59
CA LYS A 40 -64.99 42.81 -2.35
C LYS A 40 -63.52 43.12 -2.59
N GLU A 41 -63.07 44.21 -1.99
CA GLU A 41 -61.68 44.62 -1.93
C GLU A 41 -60.82 43.44 -1.47
N ARG A 42 -59.89 43.03 -2.33
CA ARG A 42 -59.07 41.83 -2.14
C ARG A 42 -57.99 42.15 -1.12
N MET A 43 -58.32 42.00 0.16
CA MET A 43 -57.36 42.12 1.26
C MET A 43 -56.19 41.17 1.01
N ARG A 44 -55.04 41.72 0.63
CA ARG A 44 -53.79 40.97 0.56
C ARG A 44 -53.40 40.66 2.00
N ILE A 45 -53.70 39.44 2.44
CA ILE A 45 -53.07 38.89 3.64
C ILE A 45 -51.60 38.71 3.29
N ALA A 46 -50.79 39.70 3.63
CA ALA A 46 -49.37 39.49 3.73
C ALA A 46 -49.18 38.47 4.85
N CYS A 47 -48.87 37.22 4.50
CA CYS A 47 -48.24 36.31 5.44
C CYS A 47 -46.91 36.95 5.84
N GLN A 48 -46.95 37.77 6.87
CA GLN A 48 -45.76 38.01 7.66
C GLN A 48 -45.46 36.68 8.32
N ALA A 49 -44.61 35.88 7.67
CA ALA A 49 -43.83 34.89 8.39
C ALA A 49 -42.91 35.68 9.33
N THR A 50 -43.49 36.21 10.40
CA THR A 50 -42.73 36.59 11.59
C THR A 50 -42.03 35.32 11.99
N SER A 51 -40.72 35.25 11.78
CA SER A 51 -39.87 34.22 12.37
C SER A 51 -40.29 34.11 13.82
N VAL A 52 -40.89 32.98 14.20
CA VAL A 52 -41.16 32.68 15.60
C VAL A 52 -39.83 32.91 16.31
N PRO A 53 -39.72 33.83 17.29
CA PRO A 53 -38.49 33.98 18.05
C PRO A 53 -38.14 32.58 18.55
N ALA A 54 -36.89 32.15 18.40
CA ALA A 54 -36.52 30.79 18.75
C ALA A 54 -36.96 30.51 20.20
N ASP A 55 -38.11 29.84 20.35
CA ASP A 55 -38.56 29.40 21.65
C ASP A 55 -37.43 28.52 22.18
N ASP A 56 -37.04 28.64 23.44
CA ASP A 56 -36.00 27.81 24.10
C ASP A 56 -36.24 26.28 23.97
N LYS A 57 -37.37 25.89 23.35
CA LYS A 57 -37.81 24.54 23.04
C LYS A 57 -37.27 23.99 21.71
N VAL A 58 -36.75 24.81 20.78
CA VAL A 58 -36.20 24.35 19.50
C VAL A 58 -34.67 24.46 19.52
N PRO A 59 -33.92 23.36 19.31
CA PRO A 59 -32.46 23.41 19.25
C PRO A 59 -31.96 24.30 18.11
N ASP A 60 -31.14 25.28 18.48
CA ASP A 60 -30.39 26.15 17.57
C ASP A 60 -29.28 25.38 16.83
N MET A 61 -28.60 26.06 15.91
CA MET A 61 -27.55 25.42 15.10
C MET A 61 -26.35 24.98 15.94
N GLY A 62 -25.97 25.73 16.98
CA GLY A 62 -24.87 25.35 17.87
C GLY A 62 -25.14 24.04 18.62
N LYS A 63 -26.36 23.84 19.13
CA LYS A 63 -26.75 22.56 19.76
C LYS A 63 -26.79 21.40 18.75
N ARG A 64 -27.20 21.65 17.50
CA ARG A 64 -27.20 20.63 16.43
C ARG A 64 -25.79 20.23 16.02
N GLU A 65 -24.88 21.18 15.88
CA GLU A 65 -23.47 20.93 15.57
C GLU A 65 -22.79 20.14 16.69
N LEU A 66 -23.04 20.50 17.95
CA LEU A 66 -22.54 19.77 19.10
C LEU A 66 -23.06 18.32 19.14
N MET A 67 -24.36 18.11 18.91
CA MET A 67 -24.94 16.76 18.87
C MET A 67 -24.43 15.94 17.68
N ASN A 68 -24.25 16.55 16.51
CA ASN A 68 -23.66 15.88 15.35
C ASN A 68 -22.21 15.47 15.60
N LEU A 69 -21.41 16.34 16.22
CA LEU A 69 -20.03 16.04 16.58
C LEU A 69 -19.96 14.87 17.58
N LEU A 70 -20.83 14.89 18.60
CA LEU A 70 -20.92 13.81 19.59
C LEU A 70 -21.36 12.48 18.94
N LEU A 71 -22.34 12.52 18.04
CA LEU A 71 -22.80 11.34 17.31
C LEU A 71 -21.70 10.75 16.41
N LEU A 72 -21.01 11.60 15.64
CA LEU A 72 -19.89 11.16 14.80
C LEU A 72 -18.73 10.61 15.62
N GLY A 73 -18.40 11.22 16.76
CA GLY A 73 -17.40 10.72 17.69
C GLY A 73 -17.79 9.38 18.32
N ALA A 74 -19.05 9.21 18.72
CA ALA A 74 -19.54 7.98 19.30
C ALA A 74 -19.61 6.82 18.29
N LEU A 75 -19.90 7.10 17.01
CA LEU A 75 -19.91 6.10 15.93
C LEU A 75 -18.51 5.78 15.40
N SER A 76 -17.57 6.74 15.42
CA SER A 76 -16.21 6.52 14.92
C SER A 76 -15.42 5.54 15.78
N LEU A 77 -15.63 5.51 17.10
CA LEU A 77 -14.94 4.59 18.01
C LEU A 77 -15.22 3.11 17.74
N PRO A 78 -16.48 2.61 17.72
CA PRO A 78 -16.74 1.20 17.45
C PRO A 78 -16.38 0.83 16.00
N THR A 79 -16.60 1.72 15.04
CA THR A 79 -16.22 1.46 13.64
C THR A 79 -14.71 1.34 13.49
N ALA A 80 -13.92 2.23 14.09
CA ALA A 80 -12.46 2.12 14.13
C ALA A 80 -12.00 0.88 14.91
N GLY A 81 -12.62 0.59 16.05
CA GLY A 81 -12.30 -0.58 16.87
C GLY A 81 -12.50 -1.91 16.13
N MET A 82 -13.45 -1.98 15.20
CA MET A 82 -13.64 -3.15 14.33
C MET A 82 -12.75 -3.11 13.08
N LEU A 83 -12.53 -1.92 12.51
CA LEU A 83 -11.79 -1.77 11.25
C LEU A 83 -10.27 -1.93 11.44
N ILE A 84 -9.70 -1.39 12.52
CA ILE A 84 -8.25 -1.49 12.79
C ILE A 84 -7.76 -2.94 12.81
N PRO A 85 -8.31 -3.86 13.63
CA PRO A 85 -7.85 -5.26 13.63
C PRO A 85 -8.14 -5.95 12.29
N TYR A 86 -9.23 -5.60 11.61
CA TYR A 86 -9.54 -6.14 10.28
C TYR A 86 -8.50 -5.71 9.22
N THR A 87 -8.07 -4.45 9.25
CA THR A 87 -7.00 -3.97 8.34
C THR A 87 -5.64 -4.56 8.72
N TYR A 88 -5.34 -4.70 10.02
CA TYR A 88 -4.10 -5.29 10.49
C TYR A 88 -3.99 -6.78 10.16
N PHE A 89 -5.12 -7.49 10.05
CA PHE A 89 -5.15 -8.88 9.58
C PHE A 89 -4.51 -9.06 8.19
N PHE A 90 -4.57 -8.05 7.31
CA PHE A 90 -3.93 -8.10 5.99
C PHE A 90 -2.45 -7.73 6.01
N VAL A 91 -1.94 -7.19 7.12
CA VAL A 91 -0.52 -6.93 7.31
C VAL A 91 0.13 -8.27 7.72
N PRO A 92 1.03 -8.84 6.91
CA PRO A 92 1.67 -10.10 7.25
C PRO A 92 2.44 -9.96 8.57
N ALA A 93 2.29 -10.95 9.45
CA ALA A 93 3.08 -11.00 10.67
C ALA A 93 4.58 -11.05 10.30
N GLY A 94 5.37 -10.16 10.88
CA GLY A 94 6.82 -10.20 10.70
C GLY A 94 7.36 -11.52 11.22
N LEU A 95 8.20 -12.21 10.43
CA LEU A 95 9.04 -13.27 10.97
C LEU A 95 9.93 -12.62 12.03
N GLY A 96 9.86 -13.11 13.27
CA GLY A 96 10.65 -12.61 14.39
C GLY A 96 12.13 -12.61 14.02
N GLY A 97 12.66 -11.44 13.70
CA GLY A 97 14.07 -11.24 13.39
C GLY A 97 14.86 -11.29 14.68
N GLY A 98 15.34 -12.48 15.07
CA GLY A 98 16.43 -12.58 16.02
C GLY A 98 17.61 -11.83 15.41
N GLY A 99 18.08 -10.77 16.07
CA GLY A 99 19.06 -9.82 15.54
C GLY A 99 20.47 -10.38 15.25
N GLY A 100 20.62 -11.70 15.10
CA GLY A 100 21.91 -12.40 14.99
C GLY A 100 22.18 -13.10 13.64
N GLY A 101 21.33 -12.91 12.63
CA GLY A 101 21.53 -13.53 11.31
C GLY A 101 20.66 -14.75 11.04
N THR A 102 20.59 -15.13 9.77
CA THR A 102 19.76 -16.24 9.27
C THR A 102 20.66 -17.37 8.80
N VAL A 103 20.39 -18.60 9.27
CA VAL A 103 21.12 -19.80 8.83
C VAL A 103 20.88 -20.01 7.33
N ALA A 104 21.97 -20.21 6.59
CA ALA A 104 21.92 -20.48 5.16
C ALA A 104 21.39 -21.89 4.90
N LYS A 105 20.50 -22.01 3.92
CA LYS A 105 19.89 -23.29 3.54
C LYS A 105 20.18 -23.65 2.09
N ASP A 106 20.20 -24.94 1.79
CA ASP A 106 20.31 -25.45 0.44
C ASP A 106 18.98 -25.32 -0.33
N ALA A 107 18.95 -25.77 -1.58
CA ALA A 107 17.74 -25.75 -2.41
C ALA A 107 16.61 -26.66 -1.89
N LEU A 108 16.92 -27.62 -1.01
CA LEU A 108 15.96 -28.53 -0.39
C LEU A 108 15.47 -28.02 0.98
N GLY A 109 16.04 -26.92 1.47
CA GLY A 109 15.73 -26.34 2.77
C GLY A 109 16.51 -26.93 3.95
N ASN A 110 17.54 -27.75 3.69
CA ASN A 110 18.45 -28.24 4.73
C ASN A 110 19.50 -27.18 5.07
N ASP A 111 19.96 -27.18 6.32
CA ASP A 111 21.02 -26.28 6.77
C ASP A 111 22.37 -26.64 6.11
N ILE A 112 23.12 -25.61 5.69
CA ILE A 112 24.43 -25.81 5.05
C ILE A 112 25.52 -25.93 6.12
N VAL A 113 26.13 -27.11 6.20
CA VAL A 113 27.31 -27.39 7.05
C VAL A 113 28.59 -27.21 6.24
N VAL A 114 29.52 -26.40 6.75
CA VAL A 114 30.73 -25.97 6.02
C VAL A 114 31.59 -27.17 5.59
N GLU A 115 31.78 -28.16 6.47
CA GLU A 115 32.60 -29.34 6.15
C GLU A 115 32.05 -30.19 5.00
N GLN A 116 30.72 -30.29 4.91
CA GLN A 116 30.07 -31.05 3.84
C GLN A 116 30.07 -30.24 2.54
N TRP A 117 29.89 -28.93 2.66
CA TRP A 117 29.92 -27.99 1.55
C TRP A 117 31.29 -27.94 0.85
N LEU A 118 32.38 -27.86 1.63
CA LEU A 118 33.74 -27.83 1.11
C LEU A 118 34.22 -29.15 0.49
N LYS A 119 33.54 -30.27 0.77
CA LYS A 119 33.80 -31.56 0.10
C LYS A 119 33.19 -31.63 -1.30
N THR A 120 32.12 -30.88 -1.53
CA THR A 120 31.35 -30.91 -2.78
C THR A 120 31.71 -29.77 -3.73
N HIS A 121 32.15 -28.64 -3.20
CA HIS A 121 32.49 -27.44 -3.97
C HIS A 121 34.00 -27.15 -3.93
N GLY A 122 34.57 -26.89 -5.11
CA GLY A 122 35.99 -26.60 -5.28
C GLY A 122 36.34 -25.12 -5.03
N PRO A 123 37.65 -24.79 -5.04
CA PRO A 123 38.12 -23.42 -4.89
C PRO A 123 37.67 -22.54 -6.07
N GLY A 124 37.08 -21.39 -5.76
CA GLY A 124 36.55 -20.45 -6.74
C GLY A 124 35.12 -20.75 -7.22
N ASP A 125 34.49 -21.79 -6.68
CA ASP A 125 33.08 -22.09 -6.97
C ASP A 125 32.15 -21.10 -6.27
N ARG A 126 31.02 -20.87 -6.93
CA ARG A 126 29.98 -19.94 -6.49
C ARG A 126 28.63 -20.59 -6.65
N THR A 127 28.06 -20.98 -5.53
CA THR A 127 26.80 -21.72 -5.52
C THR A 127 25.77 -20.95 -4.74
N LEU A 128 24.52 -21.05 -5.22
CA LEU A 128 23.38 -20.40 -4.59
C LEU A 128 22.98 -21.15 -3.32
N SER A 129 22.70 -20.39 -2.27
CA SER A 129 22.02 -20.82 -1.07
C SER A 129 20.85 -19.88 -0.78
N GLN A 130 19.94 -20.31 0.07
CA GLN A 130 18.92 -19.44 0.63
C GLN A 130 19.57 -18.54 1.71
N GLY A 131 19.57 -17.23 1.45
CA GLY A 131 20.15 -16.22 2.32
C GLY A 131 19.13 -15.45 3.15
N LEU A 132 19.47 -14.19 3.45
CA LEU A 132 18.63 -13.27 4.22
C LEU A 132 17.26 -13.10 3.56
N LYS A 133 16.19 -13.15 4.37
CA LYS A 133 14.79 -13.00 3.93
C LYS A 133 14.34 -14.01 2.86
N GLY A 134 15.11 -15.07 2.62
CA GLY A 134 14.82 -16.08 1.60
C GLY A 134 15.36 -15.75 0.21
N ASP A 135 16.09 -14.65 0.05
CA ASP A 135 16.72 -14.31 -1.23
C ASP A 135 17.83 -15.32 -1.59
N PRO A 136 18.06 -15.61 -2.87
CA PRO A 136 19.19 -16.43 -3.30
C PRO A 136 20.50 -15.66 -3.11
N THR A 137 21.39 -16.17 -2.27
CA THR A 137 22.70 -15.59 -1.98
C THR A 137 23.80 -16.56 -2.41
N TYR A 138 24.81 -16.05 -3.10
CA TYR A 138 26.00 -16.82 -3.46
C TYR A 138 26.92 -17.00 -2.26
N LEU A 139 27.28 -18.26 -1.99
CA LEU A 139 28.43 -18.62 -1.20
C LEU A 139 29.65 -18.72 -2.11
N VAL A 140 30.70 -17.98 -1.76
CA VAL A 140 31.95 -17.93 -2.52
C VAL A 140 32.98 -18.79 -1.79
N VAL A 141 33.52 -19.80 -2.47
CA VAL A 141 34.65 -20.58 -1.96
C VAL A 141 35.95 -19.93 -2.45
N GLU A 142 36.82 -19.55 -1.53
CA GLU A 142 38.13 -18.97 -1.84
C GLU A 142 39.15 -20.03 -2.29
N LYS A 143 40.33 -19.57 -2.74
CA LYS A 143 41.36 -20.44 -3.34
C LYS A 143 42.03 -21.37 -2.32
N ASP A 144 42.05 -20.96 -1.07
CA ASP A 144 42.53 -21.69 0.11
C ASP A 144 41.53 -22.76 0.61
N ARG A 145 40.40 -22.94 -0.10
CA ARG A 145 39.28 -23.81 0.29
C ARG A 145 38.58 -23.36 1.58
N THR A 146 38.58 -22.06 1.85
CA THR A 146 37.72 -21.48 2.88
C THR A 146 36.53 -20.78 2.24
N LEU A 147 35.51 -20.48 3.03
CA LEU A 147 34.40 -19.62 2.58
C LEU A 147 34.81 -18.16 2.75
N ALA A 148 34.48 -17.33 1.76
CA ALA A 148 34.66 -15.89 1.88
C ALA A 148 33.79 -15.34 3.03
N THR A 149 34.24 -14.25 3.66
CA THR A 149 33.52 -13.57 4.74
C THR A 149 32.25 -12.83 4.28
N TYR A 150 31.98 -12.82 2.98
CA TYR A 150 30.82 -12.16 2.37
C TYR A 150 30.06 -13.11 1.44
N GLY A 151 28.74 -13.01 1.48
CA GLY A 151 27.82 -13.56 0.49
C GLY A 151 27.36 -12.48 -0.47
N ILE A 152 27.13 -12.85 -1.74
CA ILE A 152 26.67 -11.92 -2.78
C ILE A 152 25.21 -12.23 -3.08
N ASN A 153 24.30 -11.27 -2.90
CA ASN A 153 22.90 -11.47 -3.29
C ASN A 153 22.81 -11.65 -4.82
N ALA A 154 22.14 -12.70 -5.27
CA ALA A 154 22.02 -13.03 -6.69
C ALA A 154 20.89 -12.27 -7.40
N VAL A 155 20.08 -11.50 -6.67
CA VAL A 155 18.96 -10.72 -7.21
C VAL A 155 19.48 -9.51 -7.99
N CYS A 156 19.16 -9.46 -9.28
CA CYS A 156 19.55 -8.37 -10.17
C CYS A 156 18.88 -7.05 -9.73
N THR A 157 19.70 -6.03 -9.51
CA THR A 157 19.28 -4.66 -9.17
C THR A 157 18.50 -3.91 -10.26
N HIS A 158 18.33 -4.50 -11.44
CA HIS A 158 17.49 -3.94 -12.50
C HIS A 158 16.00 -4.23 -12.25
N LEU A 159 15.61 -5.51 -12.23
CA LEU A 159 14.21 -5.97 -12.15
C LEU A 159 14.03 -7.26 -11.32
N GLY A 160 15.09 -7.77 -10.67
CA GLY A 160 15.00 -8.90 -9.75
C GLY A 160 15.25 -10.30 -10.32
N CYS A 161 15.72 -10.45 -11.57
CA CYS A 161 16.16 -11.76 -12.09
C CYS A 161 17.34 -12.32 -11.27
N VAL A 162 17.42 -13.64 -11.08
CA VAL A 162 18.60 -14.29 -10.49
C VAL A 162 19.75 -14.29 -11.50
N VAL A 163 20.90 -13.75 -11.11
CA VAL A 163 22.06 -13.58 -12.00
C VAL A 163 23.02 -14.76 -11.85
N PRO A 164 23.18 -15.63 -12.87
CA PRO A 164 24.11 -16.74 -12.82
C PRO A 164 25.56 -16.27 -12.89
N TRP A 165 26.44 -17.06 -12.26
CA TRP A 165 27.88 -16.92 -12.40
C TRP A 165 28.37 -17.54 -13.72
N ASN A 166 29.11 -16.78 -14.52
CA ASN A 166 29.83 -17.30 -15.68
C ASN A 166 31.30 -17.52 -15.32
N GLN A 167 31.69 -18.80 -15.19
CA GLN A 167 33.05 -19.19 -14.81
C GLN A 167 34.11 -18.89 -15.88
N ASN A 168 33.71 -18.84 -17.16
CA ASN A 168 34.63 -18.57 -18.27
C ASN A 168 35.09 -17.11 -18.28
N GLU A 169 34.16 -16.18 -18.05
CA GLU A 169 34.43 -14.74 -18.06
C GLU A 169 34.71 -14.16 -16.66
N LYS A 170 34.54 -14.97 -15.61
CA LYS A 170 34.66 -14.56 -14.20
C LYS A 170 33.80 -13.35 -13.87
N LYS A 171 32.55 -13.36 -14.36
CA LYS A 171 31.56 -12.30 -14.18
C LYS A 171 30.18 -12.91 -13.94
N PHE A 172 29.34 -12.17 -13.22
CA PHE A 172 27.91 -12.48 -13.19
C PHE A 172 27.24 -11.83 -14.39
N ILE A 173 26.54 -12.62 -15.20
CA ILE A 173 25.89 -12.13 -16.43
C ILE A 173 24.41 -12.43 -16.35
N CYS A 174 23.59 -11.38 -16.25
CA CYS A 174 22.15 -11.51 -16.15
C CYS A 174 21.57 -11.94 -17.50
N PRO A 175 20.87 -13.10 -17.58
CA PRO A 175 20.32 -13.59 -18.84
C PRO A 175 19.14 -12.74 -19.35
N CYS A 176 18.53 -11.93 -18.49
CA CYS A 176 17.35 -11.14 -18.84
C CYS A 176 17.70 -9.95 -19.77
N HIS A 177 18.66 -9.11 -19.36
CA HIS A 177 19.02 -7.88 -20.10
C HIS A 177 20.53 -7.66 -20.23
N GLY A 178 21.35 -8.66 -19.87
CA GLY A 178 22.80 -8.61 -20.05
C GLY A 178 23.54 -7.70 -19.07
N SER A 179 22.95 -7.39 -17.91
CA SER A 179 23.69 -6.73 -16.81
C SER A 179 24.87 -7.60 -16.40
N GLN A 180 26.05 -6.99 -16.35
CA GLN A 180 27.30 -7.65 -15.97
C GLN A 180 27.80 -7.08 -14.66
N TYR A 181 28.15 -7.99 -13.74
CA TYR A 181 28.80 -7.67 -12.49
C TYR A 181 30.15 -8.36 -12.43
N ASN A 182 31.13 -7.73 -11.77
CA ASN A 182 32.45 -8.33 -11.57
C ASN A 182 32.37 -9.53 -10.60
N ASP A 183 33.51 -10.12 -10.34
CA ASP A 183 33.69 -11.21 -9.38
C ASP A 183 33.27 -10.86 -7.94
N GLN A 184 33.15 -9.60 -7.57
CA GLN A 184 32.65 -9.20 -6.25
C GLN A 184 31.21 -8.68 -6.27
N GLY A 185 30.52 -8.73 -7.42
CA GLY A 185 29.14 -8.27 -7.56
C GLY A 185 28.98 -6.76 -7.80
N ARG A 186 30.07 -6.02 -8.03
CA ARG A 186 30.04 -4.63 -8.48
C ARG A 186 29.57 -4.56 -9.93
N VAL A 187 28.66 -3.63 -10.23
CA VAL A 187 28.19 -3.44 -11.61
C VAL A 187 29.32 -2.97 -12.53
N VAL A 188 29.42 -3.59 -13.71
CA VAL A 188 30.42 -3.27 -14.74
C VAL A 188 29.74 -2.73 -16.00
N ARG A 189 28.61 -3.32 -16.40
CA ARG A 189 27.89 -2.96 -17.63
C ARG A 189 26.41 -3.34 -17.53
N GLY A 190 25.58 -2.68 -18.33
CA GLY A 190 24.18 -3.04 -18.56
C GLY A 190 23.22 -2.08 -17.85
N PRO A 191 21.91 -2.38 -17.86
CA PRO A 191 20.88 -1.50 -17.33
C PRO A 191 20.77 -1.49 -15.80
N ALA A 192 21.55 -2.33 -15.09
CA ALA A 192 21.56 -2.35 -13.63
C ALA A 192 22.10 -1.02 -13.06
N PRO A 193 21.33 -0.31 -12.21
CA PRO A 193 21.76 0.98 -11.66
C PRO A 193 22.76 0.83 -10.51
N LEU A 194 22.71 -0.28 -9.77
CA LEU A 194 23.44 -0.50 -8.53
C LEU A 194 24.15 -1.87 -8.52
N SER A 195 25.17 -2.00 -7.68
CA SER A 195 25.89 -3.27 -7.42
C SER A 195 25.03 -4.25 -6.62
N LEU A 196 25.30 -5.55 -6.73
CA LEU A 196 24.61 -6.59 -5.95
C LEU A 196 24.83 -6.38 -4.45
N ALA A 197 23.79 -6.59 -3.64
CA ALA A 197 23.86 -6.46 -2.19
C ALA A 197 24.79 -7.52 -1.57
N LEU A 198 25.37 -7.19 -0.42
CA LEU A 198 26.24 -8.08 0.33
C LEU A 198 25.60 -8.50 1.66
N ALA A 199 26.00 -9.65 2.16
CA ALA A 199 25.73 -10.11 3.52
C ALA A 199 27.04 -10.65 4.10
N HIS A 200 27.25 -10.49 5.41
CA HIS A 200 28.34 -11.18 6.09
C HIS A 200 28.04 -12.68 6.12
N CYS A 201 29.07 -13.49 5.89
CA CYS A 201 29.03 -14.94 5.95
C CYS A 201 29.85 -15.39 7.15
N ASP A 202 29.16 -15.64 8.26
CA ASP A 202 29.76 -16.12 9.50
C ASP A 202 29.54 -17.63 9.63
N ILE A 203 30.38 -18.27 10.44
CA ILE A 203 30.28 -19.70 10.73
C ILE A 203 29.94 -19.85 12.20
N ASP A 204 28.73 -20.35 12.48
CA ASP A 204 28.24 -20.61 13.84
C ASP A 204 27.86 -22.09 13.98
N ASP A 205 28.40 -22.76 15.00
CA ASP A 205 28.25 -24.22 15.20
C ASP A 205 28.53 -25.07 13.94
N GLY A 206 29.47 -24.63 13.08
CA GLY A 206 29.82 -25.29 11.82
C GLY A 206 28.81 -25.12 10.69
N LYS A 207 27.74 -24.34 10.91
CA LYS A 207 26.76 -23.92 9.91
C LYS A 207 27.08 -22.52 9.40
N VAL A 208 26.68 -22.25 8.16
CA VAL A 208 26.81 -20.91 7.59
C VAL A 208 25.63 -20.04 8.05
N VAL A 209 25.94 -18.86 8.58
CA VAL A 209 24.96 -17.86 9.01
C VAL A 209 25.20 -16.56 8.24
N PHE A 210 24.13 -16.02 7.67
CA PHE A 210 24.17 -14.72 7.02
C PHE A 210 23.74 -13.61 7.98
N VAL A 211 24.57 -12.59 8.12
CA VAL A 211 24.29 -11.38 8.89
C VAL A 211 24.18 -10.19 7.92
N PRO A 212 23.22 -9.26 8.10
CA PRO A 212 23.10 -8.10 7.22
C PRO A 212 24.39 -7.26 7.24
N TRP A 213 24.87 -6.91 6.04
CA TRP A 213 26.02 -6.02 5.87
C TRP A 213 25.56 -4.57 6.05
N VAL A 214 26.02 -3.92 7.11
CA VAL A 214 25.68 -2.52 7.46
C VAL A 214 26.88 -1.58 7.45
N GLU A 215 28.09 -2.12 7.30
CA GLU A 215 29.32 -1.34 7.17
C GLU A 215 29.54 -0.89 5.72
N THR A 216 30.58 -0.07 5.50
CA THR A 216 30.93 0.47 4.18
C THR A 216 31.14 -0.64 3.14
N ASP A 217 30.67 -0.44 1.91
CA ASP A 217 30.89 -1.38 0.82
C ASP A 217 32.36 -1.33 0.38
N PHE A 218 33.12 -2.39 0.65
CA PHE A 218 34.55 -2.45 0.31
C PHE A 218 34.85 -2.36 -1.20
N ARG A 219 33.84 -2.55 -2.07
CA ARG A 219 34.00 -2.54 -3.53
C ARG A 219 33.92 -1.15 -4.13
N THR A 220 33.17 -0.25 -3.50
CA THR A 220 32.95 1.13 -3.97
C THR A 220 33.52 2.16 -3.01
N GLY A 221 33.63 1.85 -1.72
CA GLY A 221 34.02 2.78 -0.67
C GLY A 221 32.87 3.67 -0.17
N ASP A 222 31.64 3.41 -0.64
CA ASP A 222 30.44 4.15 -0.29
C ASP A 222 29.58 3.38 0.74
N ASP A 223 28.59 4.06 1.32
CA ASP A 223 27.63 3.43 2.22
C ASP A 223 26.74 2.41 1.47
N PRO A 224 26.33 1.30 2.13
CA PRO A 224 25.53 0.26 1.51
C PRO A 224 24.12 0.76 1.17
N TRP A 225 23.73 0.65 -0.10
CA TRP A 225 22.43 1.15 -0.58
C TRP A 225 21.22 0.29 -0.16
N TRP A 226 21.46 -0.93 0.34
CA TRP A 226 20.44 -1.92 0.69
C TRP A 226 20.04 -1.91 2.18
N SER A 227 20.71 -1.08 2.98
CA SER A 227 20.47 -0.96 4.42
C SER A 227 19.24 -0.11 4.74
#